data_AF-A0A355WKR5-F1
#
_entry.id   AF-A0A355WKR5-F1
#
_cell.length_a   1.000
_cell.length_b   1.000
_cell.length_c   1.000
_cell.angle_alpha   90.00
_cell.angle_beta   90.00
_cell.angle_gamma   90.00
#
_symmetry.space_group_name_H-M   'P 1'
#
loop_
_entity.id
_entity.type
_entity.pdbx_description
1 polymer ?
#
loop_
_entity_poly.entity_id
_entity_poly.type
_entity_poly.pdbx_seq_one_letter_code
_entity_poly.pdbx_strand_id
1 'polypeptide(L)'
;MTTRGFPLKPTGGILSYFTRHKTVANLMLVLMVTLGVFAATKIRSQFFPDVVVETVSVIVRWDGAGPEDIDNGIVQVLEPALLSVEGVETSESTSREGSATIRLDFEPGWDMTRAADDVKVAADAVTGLPDEAEDPIVRRGQWRDRVTDVVVAG
;
A
#
# COMPACT_ATOMS: atom_id res chain seq x y z
N MET A 1 -26.89 52.52 47.59
CA MET A 1 -26.09 51.89 46.52
C MET A 1 -25.28 50.78 47.18
N THR A 2 -25.81 49.56 47.24
CA THR A 2 -25.21 48.46 48.02
C THR A 2 -25.01 47.27 47.09
N THR A 3 -23.76 47.01 46.73
CA THR A 3 -23.34 45.83 45.97
C THR A 3 -23.30 44.62 46.91
N ARG A 4 -24.28 43.71 46.76
CA ARG A 4 -24.23 42.39 47.41
C ARG A 4 -23.12 41.58 46.75
N GLY A 5 -22.06 41.29 47.51
CA GLY A 5 -20.99 40.36 47.08
C GLY A 5 -21.54 38.94 46.97
N PHE A 6 -21.27 38.28 45.84
CA PHE A 6 -21.63 36.88 45.61
C PHE A 6 -20.67 35.96 46.39
N PRO A 7 -21.18 35.03 47.22
CA PRO A 7 -20.34 34.04 47.88
C PRO A 7 -19.85 33.02 46.85
N LEU A 8 -18.53 32.96 46.60
CA LEU A 8 -17.92 31.91 45.79
C LEU A 8 -18.03 30.59 46.55
N LYS A 9 -18.83 29.65 46.01
CA LYS A 9 -19.02 28.30 46.54
C LYS A 9 -17.64 27.61 46.61
N PRO A 10 -17.26 26.97 47.73
CA PRO A 10 -16.01 26.24 47.80
C PRO A 10 -16.12 25.04 46.87
N THR A 11 -15.46 25.12 45.71
CA THR A 11 -15.43 24.03 44.73
C THR A 11 -14.56 22.91 45.29
N GLY A 12 -15.16 21.99 46.05
CA GLY A 12 -14.58 20.68 46.36
C GLY A 12 -14.56 19.87 45.07
N GLY A 13 -13.43 19.86 44.37
CA GLY A 13 -13.26 19.20 43.09
C GLY A 13 -11.83 18.70 42.95
N ILE A 14 -11.61 17.79 42.00
CA ILE A 14 -10.30 17.19 41.76
C ILE A 14 -9.21 18.27 41.59
N LEU A 15 -9.52 19.36 40.88
CA LEU A 15 -8.63 20.50 40.69
C LEU A 15 -8.26 21.23 42.00
N SER A 16 -9.18 21.39 42.95
CA SER A 16 -8.88 22.07 44.23
C SER A 16 -8.09 21.19 45.20
N TYR A 17 -8.17 19.87 45.05
CA TYR A 17 -7.32 18.94 45.78
C TYR A 17 -5.86 18.98 45.30
N PHE A 18 -5.66 19.00 43.97
CA PHE A 18 -4.33 19.09 43.36
C PHE A 18 -3.62 20.42 43.62
N THR A 19 -4.36 21.54 43.71
CA THR A 19 -3.77 22.84 44.08
C THR A 19 -3.38 22.94 45.56
N ARG A 20 -4.11 22.24 46.45
CA ARG A 20 -3.83 22.22 47.89
C ARG A 20 -2.69 21.26 48.27
N HIS A 21 -2.50 20.20 47.50
CA HIS A 21 -1.41 19.22 47.69
C HIS A 21 -0.45 19.20 46.49
N LYS A 22 0.37 20.25 46.40
CA LYS A 22 1.38 20.44 45.35
C LYS A 22 2.29 19.23 45.15
N THR A 23 2.61 18.51 46.23
CA THR A 23 3.44 17.29 46.19
C THR A 23 2.77 16.17 45.40
N VAL A 24 1.46 15.95 45.59
CA VAL A 24 0.70 14.91 44.86
C VAL A 24 0.62 15.25 43.37
N ALA A 25 0.40 16.52 43.03
CA ALA A 25 0.42 16.99 41.65
C ALA A 25 1.78 16.74 40.98
N ASN A 26 2.87 17.08 41.66
CA ASN A 26 4.22 16.91 41.13
C ASN A 26 4.59 15.42 40.96
N LEU A 27 4.21 14.57 41.92
CA LEU A 27 4.44 13.12 41.81
C LEU A 27 3.66 12.51 40.63
N MET A 28 2.42 12.95 40.41
CA MET A 28 1.61 12.48 39.29
C MET A 28 2.18 12.95 37.94
N LEU A 29 2.69 14.19 37.88
CA LEU A 29 3.39 14.72 36.71
C LEU A 29 4.66 13.89 36.40
N VAL A 30 5.51 13.67 37.41
CA VAL A 30 6.74 12.88 37.26
C VAL A 30 6.40 11.47 36.78
N LEU A 31 5.41 10.81 37.39
CA LEU A 31 4.95 9.48 36.99
C LEU A 31 4.49 9.46 35.52
N MET A 32 3.69 10.44 35.10
CA MET A 32 3.19 10.52 33.74
C MET A 32 4.32 10.73 32.73
N VAL A 33 5.31 11.58 33.06
CA VAL A 33 6.49 11.81 32.22
C VAL A 33 7.34 10.54 32.13
N THR A 34 7.61 9.86 33.24
CA THR A 34 8.42 8.61 33.24
C THR A 34 7.74 7.51 32.43
N LEU A 35 6.42 7.33 32.57
CA LEU A 35 5.65 6.38 31.76
C LEU A 35 5.62 6.77 30.29
N GLY A 36 5.49 8.06 29.99
CA GLY A 36 5.53 8.59 28.62
C GLY A 36 6.86 8.31 27.93
N VAL A 37 7.98 8.57 28.62
CA VAL A 37 9.33 8.26 28.11
C VAL A 37 9.50 6.76 27.89
N PHE A 38 9.04 5.92 28.82
CA PHE A 38 9.10 4.46 28.69
C PHE A 38 8.21 3.91 27.57
N ALA A 39 7.04 4.53 27.32
CA ALA A 39 6.18 4.15 26.22
C ALA A 39 6.78 4.57 24.88
N ALA A 40 7.38 5.77 24.81
CA ALA A 40 8.02 6.29 23.61
C ALA A 40 9.16 5.39 23.12
N THR A 41 9.94 4.78 24.02
CA THR A 41 11.00 3.82 23.65
C THR A 41 10.46 2.48 23.13
N LYS A 42 9.17 2.19 23.33
CA LYS A 42 8.52 0.95 22.86
C LYS A 42 7.68 1.14 21.60
N ILE A 43 7.57 2.36 21.07
CA ILE A 43 6.86 2.59 19.81
C ILE A 43 7.68 1.97 18.69
N ARG A 44 7.13 0.91 18.09
CA ARG A 44 7.68 0.29 16.89
C ARG A 44 7.34 1.18 15.70
N SER A 45 8.34 1.84 15.13
CA SER A 45 8.17 2.59 13.88
C SER A 45 8.07 1.58 12.73
N GLN A 46 6.85 1.27 12.29
CA GLN A 46 6.64 0.68 10.97
C GLN A 46 6.55 1.84 9.97
N PHE A 47 7.55 1.98 9.11
CA PHE A 47 7.60 3.09 8.15
C PHE A 47 6.64 2.90 6.98
N PHE A 48 6.31 1.66 6.66
CA PHE A 48 5.32 1.29 5.66
C PHE A 48 4.40 0.23 6.27
N PRO A 49 3.07 0.39 6.27
CA PRO A 49 2.19 -0.75 6.48
C PRO A 49 2.47 -1.78 5.38
N ASP A 50 2.29 -3.07 5.66
CA ASP A 50 2.39 -4.13 4.66
C ASP A 50 1.34 -3.85 3.55
N VAL A 51 1.77 -3.19 2.47
CA VAL A 51 0.96 -3.05 1.26
C VAL A 51 1.06 -4.37 0.52
N VAL A 52 0.06 -5.21 0.71
CA VAL A 52 -0.16 -6.34 -0.20
C VAL A 52 -0.44 -5.73 -1.57
N VAL A 53 0.32 -6.17 -2.57
CA VAL A 53 0.20 -5.68 -3.96
C VAL A 53 -0.28 -6.85 -4.79
N GLU A 54 -1.58 -6.88 -5.07
CA GLU A 54 -2.26 -7.90 -5.86
C GLU A 54 -2.13 -7.61 -7.37
N THR A 55 -0.91 -7.65 -7.89
CA THR A 55 -0.65 -7.32 -9.31
C THR A 55 -0.10 -8.52 -10.10
N VAL A 56 -0.56 -8.68 -11.34
CA VAL A 56 0.05 -9.54 -12.38
C VAL A 56 0.56 -8.67 -13.53
N SER A 57 1.70 -9.02 -14.10
CA SER A 57 2.26 -8.35 -15.27
C SER A 57 2.40 -9.32 -16.43
N VAL A 58 1.94 -8.90 -17.60
CA VAL A 58 2.10 -9.62 -18.86
C VAL A 58 3.07 -8.83 -19.74
N ILE A 59 4.10 -9.50 -20.23
CA ILE A 59 5.14 -8.88 -21.06
C ILE A 59 5.16 -9.60 -22.39
N VAL A 60 5.09 -8.83 -23.48
CA VAL A 60 5.18 -9.33 -24.85
C VAL A 60 6.32 -8.58 -25.54
N ARG A 61 7.17 -9.29 -26.27
CA ARG A 61 8.24 -8.69 -27.06
C ARG A 61 7.91 -8.76 -28.53
N TRP A 62 8.25 -7.71 -29.26
CA TRP A 62 8.16 -7.69 -30.71
C TRP A 62 9.28 -6.80 -31.22
N ASP A 63 10.43 -7.43 -31.45
CA ASP A 63 11.67 -6.75 -31.80
C ASP A 63 11.53 -6.01 -33.14
N GLY A 64 11.97 -4.75 -33.17
CA GLY A 64 11.92 -3.91 -34.36
C GLY A 64 10.59 -3.19 -34.59
N ALA A 65 9.58 -3.37 -33.73
CA ALA A 65 8.34 -2.60 -33.76
C ALA A 65 8.46 -1.30 -32.95
N GLY A 66 7.89 -0.22 -33.50
CA GLY A 66 7.79 1.07 -32.82
C GLY A 66 6.74 1.07 -31.70
N PRO A 67 6.77 2.03 -30.76
CA PRO A 67 5.80 2.08 -29.66
C PRO A 67 4.33 2.16 -30.13
N GLU A 68 4.07 2.83 -31.24
CA GLU A 68 2.72 2.96 -31.81
C GLU A 68 2.21 1.65 -32.44
N ASP A 69 3.10 0.90 -33.10
CA ASP A 69 2.77 -0.43 -33.64
C ASP A 69 2.53 -1.44 -32.51
N ILE A 70 3.33 -1.37 -31.43
CA ILE A 70 3.17 -2.18 -30.23
C ILE A 70 1.80 -1.92 -29.58
N ASP A 71 1.38 -0.67 -29.48
CA ASP A 71 0.10 -0.31 -28.89
C ASP A 71 -1.07 -0.90 -29.69
N ASN A 72 -1.07 -0.66 -31.00
CA ASN A 72 -2.15 -1.10 -31.88
C ASN A 72 -2.17 -2.63 -32.09
N GLY A 73 -0.99 -3.25 -32.20
CA GLY A 73 -0.85 -4.67 -32.55
C GLY A 73 -0.85 -5.62 -31.35
N ILE A 74 -0.37 -5.18 -30.18
CA ILE A 74 -0.29 -6.02 -28.97
C ILE A 74 -1.27 -5.52 -27.92
N VAL A 75 -1.17 -4.27 -27.48
CA VAL A 75 -1.93 -3.78 -26.33
C VAL A 75 -3.43 -3.80 -26.60
N GLN A 76 -3.88 -3.23 -27.72
CA GLN A 76 -5.31 -3.15 -28.05
C GLN A 76 -5.95 -4.53 -28.31
N VAL A 77 -5.16 -5.54 -28.65
CA VAL A 77 -5.63 -6.91 -28.88
C VAL A 77 -5.67 -7.71 -27.57
N LEU A 78 -4.63 -7.55 -26.73
CA LEU A 78 -4.45 -8.36 -25.52
C LEU A 78 -5.22 -7.78 -24.31
N GLU A 79 -5.24 -6.46 -24.15
CA GLU A 79 -5.84 -5.79 -22.99
C GLU A 79 -7.32 -6.12 -22.77
N PRO A 80 -8.20 -6.13 -23.79
CA PRO A 80 -9.61 -6.46 -23.58
C PRO A 80 -9.84 -7.89 -23.07
N ALA A 81 -9.02 -8.84 -23.52
CA ALA A 81 -9.08 -10.22 -23.06
C ALA A 81 -8.59 -10.33 -21.61
N LEU A 82 -7.51 -9.62 -21.26
CA LEU A 82 -6.97 -9.59 -19.90
C LEU A 82 -7.92 -8.91 -18.91
N LEU A 83 -8.61 -7.85 -19.31
CA LEU A 83 -9.63 -7.17 -18.50
C LEU A 83 -10.87 -8.05 -18.24
N SER A 84 -11.09 -9.09 -19.05
CA SER A 84 -12.20 -10.03 -18.86
C SER A 84 -11.92 -11.10 -17.80
N VAL A 85 -10.69 -11.17 -17.29
CA VAL A 85 -10.30 -12.10 -16.23
C VAL A 85 -10.98 -11.72 -14.91
N GLU A 86 -11.49 -12.72 -14.20
CA GLU A 86 -12.20 -12.52 -12.94
C GLU A 86 -11.26 -11.93 -11.86
N GLY A 87 -11.76 -10.93 -11.14
CA GLY A 87 -11.04 -10.26 -10.06
C GLY A 87 -10.11 -9.14 -10.49
N VAL A 88 -10.00 -8.83 -11.80
CA VAL A 88 -9.26 -7.65 -12.28
C VAL A 88 -10.06 -6.38 -11.98
N GLU A 89 -9.45 -5.45 -11.24
CA GLU A 89 -10.02 -4.13 -10.92
C GLU A 89 -9.61 -3.09 -11.98
N THR A 90 -8.31 -3.04 -12.33
CA THR A 90 -7.77 -2.09 -13.30
C THR A 90 -6.65 -2.68 -14.16
N SER A 91 -6.48 -2.16 -15.38
CA SER A 91 -5.31 -2.40 -16.22
C SER A 91 -4.52 -1.11 -16.47
N GLU A 92 -3.19 -1.24 -16.53
CA GLU A 92 -2.28 -0.20 -17.01
C GLU A 92 -1.32 -0.81 -18.02
N SER A 93 -1.29 -0.26 -19.23
CA SER A 93 -0.42 -0.72 -20.30
C SER A 93 0.69 0.29 -20.59
N THR A 94 1.84 -0.21 -21.03
CA THR A 94 2.97 0.62 -21.44
C THR A 94 3.63 0.01 -22.66
N SER A 95 3.57 0.76 -23.76
CA SER A 95 4.20 0.41 -25.03
C SER A 95 5.56 1.09 -25.14
N ARG A 96 6.59 0.31 -25.43
CA ARG A 96 7.95 0.79 -25.73
C ARG A 96 8.44 0.13 -27.01
N GLU A 97 9.44 0.73 -27.64
CA GLU A 97 10.11 0.09 -28.76
C GLU A 97 10.56 -1.33 -28.37
N GLY A 98 10.16 -2.32 -29.18
CA GLY A 98 10.48 -3.73 -28.95
C GLY A 98 9.63 -4.47 -27.90
N SER A 99 8.77 -3.79 -27.13
CA SER A 99 8.03 -4.49 -26.06
C SER A 99 6.77 -3.78 -25.54
N ALA A 100 5.78 -4.59 -25.17
CA ALA A 100 4.59 -4.17 -24.43
C ALA A 100 4.64 -4.74 -23.00
N THR A 101 4.24 -3.93 -22.02
CA THR A 101 4.02 -4.40 -20.64
C THR A 101 2.61 -4.01 -20.23
N ILE A 102 1.81 -5.00 -19.82
CA ILE A 102 0.46 -4.79 -19.29
C ILE A 102 0.46 -5.21 -17.83
N ARG A 103 0.05 -4.31 -16.95
CA ARG A 103 -0.11 -4.51 -15.51
C ARG A 103 -1.60 -4.64 -15.20
N LEU A 104 -1.96 -5.69 -14.49
CA LEU A 104 -3.32 -5.96 -14.03
C LEU A 104 -3.33 -5.91 -12.51
N ASP A 105 -4.15 -5.03 -11.95
CA ASP A 105 -4.38 -4.95 -10.52
C ASP A 105 -5.68 -5.68 -10.19
N PHE A 106 -5.61 -6.50 -9.15
CA PHE A 106 -6.72 -7.35 -8.70
C PHE A 106 -7.34 -6.81 -7.42
N GLU A 107 -8.57 -7.24 -7.17
CA GLU A 107 -9.26 -6.94 -5.91
C GLU A 107 -8.43 -7.41 -4.70
N PRO A 108 -8.43 -6.64 -3.59
CA PRO A 108 -7.68 -6.99 -2.40
C PRO A 108 -8.03 -8.39 -1.86
N GLY A 109 -7.00 -9.19 -1.55
CA GLY A 109 -7.18 -10.55 -1.03
C GLY A 109 -7.51 -11.63 -2.07
N TRP A 110 -7.40 -11.32 -3.38
CA TRP A 110 -7.57 -12.31 -4.44
C TRP A 110 -6.46 -13.38 -4.41
N ASP A 111 -6.77 -14.61 -4.83
CA ASP A 111 -5.77 -15.68 -4.94
C ASP A 111 -4.85 -15.41 -6.14
N MET A 112 -3.70 -14.79 -5.88
CA MET A 112 -2.73 -14.44 -6.93
C MET A 112 -2.13 -15.66 -7.65
N THR A 113 -2.29 -16.87 -7.11
CA THR A 113 -1.91 -18.10 -7.83
C THR A 113 -2.91 -18.43 -8.89
N ARG A 114 -4.19 -18.44 -8.52
CA ARG A 114 -5.26 -18.57 -9.48
C ARG A 114 -5.23 -17.45 -10.52
N ALA A 115 -5.04 -16.20 -10.07
CA ALA A 115 -4.98 -15.04 -10.94
C ALA A 115 -3.91 -15.16 -12.04
N ALA A 116 -2.70 -15.61 -11.68
CA ALA A 116 -1.62 -15.77 -12.64
C ALA A 116 -1.92 -16.87 -13.67
N ASP A 117 -2.57 -17.96 -13.25
CA ASP A 117 -2.97 -19.05 -14.13
C ASP A 117 -4.10 -18.60 -15.06
N ASP A 118 -5.12 -17.91 -14.54
CA ASP A 118 -6.25 -17.40 -15.32
C ASP A 118 -5.81 -16.33 -16.34
N VAL A 119 -4.92 -15.42 -15.93
CA VAL A 119 -4.29 -14.43 -16.83
C VAL A 119 -3.49 -15.12 -17.92
N LYS A 120 -2.76 -16.18 -17.60
CA LYS A 120 -2.02 -16.96 -18.60
C LYS A 120 -2.97 -17.61 -19.60
N VAL A 121 -4.02 -18.27 -19.13
CA VAL A 121 -5.02 -18.89 -20.01
C VAL A 121 -5.69 -17.84 -20.91
N ALA A 122 -6.02 -16.67 -20.37
CA ALA A 122 -6.61 -15.59 -21.15
C ALA A 122 -5.62 -15.05 -22.19
N ALA A 123 -4.36 -14.83 -21.83
CA ALA A 123 -3.33 -14.37 -22.76
C ALA A 123 -3.05 -15.38 -23.89
N ASP A 124 -2.92 -16.67 -23.54
CA ASP A 124 -2.66 -17.76 -24.49
C ASP A 124 -3.86 -18.00 -25.43
N ALA A 125 -5.09 -17.62 -25.02
CA ALA A 125 -6.29 -17.76 -25.83
C ALA A 125 -6.47 -16.63 -26.87
N VAL A 126 -5.74 -15.52 -26.73
CA VAL A 126 -5.84 -14.39 -27.67
C VAL A 126 -5.23 -14.78 -29.01
N THR A 127 -6.03 -14.63 -30.07
CA THR A 127 -5.59 -14.79 -31.46
C THR A 127 -5.49 -13.42 -32.13
N GLY A 128 -4.52 -13.24 -33.03
CA GLY A 128 -4.35 -11.99 -33.78
C GLY A 128 -3.20 -11.11 -33.32
N LEU A 129 -2.31 -11.64 -32.46
CA LEU A 129 -1.00 -11.05 -32.25
C LEU A 129 -0.15 -11.17 -33.54
N PRO A 130 0.76 -10.23 -33.80
CA PRO A 130 1.69 -10.30 -34.94
C PRO A 130 2.55 -11.57 -34.91
N ASP A 131 2.82 -12.15 -36.06
CA ASP A 131 3.60 -13.40 -36.18
C ASP A 131 5.06 -13.26 -35.71
N GLU A 132 5.63 -12.05 -35.77
CA GLU A 132 6.98 -11.78 -35.26
C GLU A 132 7.03 -11.43 -33.76
N ALA A 133 5.88 -11.40 -33.07
CA ALA A 133 5.84 -11.19 -31.62
C ALA A 133 6.14 -12.51 -30.88
N GLU A 134 6.87 -12.41 -29.77
CA GLU A 134 7.07 -13.52 -28.83
C GLU A 134 5.79 -13.81 -28.04
N ASP A 135 5.67 -15.04 -27.53
CA ASP A 135 4.55 -15.43 -26.67
C ASP A 135 4.49 -14.57 -25.38
N PRO A 136 3.28 -14.25 -24.88
CA PRO A 136 3.12 -13.47 -23.64
C PRO A 136 3.74 -14.16 -22.42
N ILE A 137 4.59 -13.43 -21.70
CA ILE A 137 5.21 -13.90 -20.46
C ILE A 137 4.45 -13.31 -19.27
N VAL A 138 3.75 -14.17 -18.53
CA VAL A 138 3.03 -13.79 -17.30
C VAL A 138 3.95 -13.86 -16.08
N ARG A 139 3.99 -12.78 -15.30
CA ARG A 139 4.77 -12.67 -14.06
C ARG A 139 3.90 -12.11 -12.95
N ARG A 140 3.89 -12.79 -11.80
CA ARG A 140 3.27 -12.25 -10.59
C ARG A 140 4.16 -11.15 -10.00
N GLY A 141 3.55 -10.03 -9.60
CA GLY A 141 4.20 -9.01 -8.79
C GLY A 141 4.51 -9.56 -7.41
N GLN A 142 5.70 -10.12 -7.21
CA GLN A 142 6.21 -10.38 -5.86
C GLN A 142 7.03 -9.16 -5.44
N TRP A 143 6.43 -8.27 -4.65
CA TRP A 143 7.22 -7.34 -3.85
C TRP A 143 8.01 -8.16 -2.83
N ARG A 144 9.22 -8.59 -3.21
CA ARG A 144 10.22 -9.03 -2.24
C ARG A 144 10.79 -7.76 -1.65
N ASP A 145 10.24 -7.32 -0.52
CA ASP A 145 10.89 -6.29 0.28
C ASP A 145 12.31 -6.79 0.57
N ARG A 146 13.31 -6.18 -0.08
CA ARG A 146 14.70 -6.57 0.08
C ARG A 146 15.20 -5.89 1.36
N VAL A 147 14.64 -6.28 2.49
CA VAL A 147 15.12 -5.88 3.81
C VAL A 147 16.36 -6.70 4.12
N THR A 148 17.51 -6.22 3.67
CA THR A 148 18.78 -6.51 4.35
C THR A 148 18.92 -5.42 5.41
N ASP A 149 18.25 -5.59 6.55
CA ASP A 149 18.49 -4.73 7.70
C ASP A 149 19.62 -5.35 8.53
N VAL A 150 20.86 -5.02 8.17
CA VAL A 150 22.03 -5.32 9.01
C VAL A 150 22.29 -4.09 9.86
N VAL A 151 21.57 -4.00 10.98
CA VAL A 151 21.92 -3.06 12.06
C VAL A 151 23.10 -3.65 12.81
N VAL A 152 24.33 -3.27 12.43
CA VAL A 152 25.48 -3.44 13.32
C VAL A 152 25.37 -2.36 14.38
N ALA A 153 24.81 -2.72 15.53
CA ALA A 153 24.98 -1.94 16.74
C ALA A 153 26.45 -2.08 17.19
N GLY A 154 27.20 -0.99 17.07
CA GLY A 154 28.50 -0.77 17.71
C GLY A 154 28.39 0.40 18.66
#